data_AF-A0A3D2U4G0-F1
#
_entry.id   AF-A0A3D2U4G0-F1
#
_cell.length_a   1.000
_cell.length_b   1.000
_cell.length_c   1.000
_cell.angle_alpha   90.00
_cell.angle_beta   90.00
_cell.angle_gamma   90.00
#
_symmetry.space_group_name_H-M   'P 1'
#
loop_
_entity.id
_entity.type
_entity.pdbx_description
1 polymer ?
#
loop_
_entity_poly.entity_id
_entity_poly.type
_entity_poly.pdbx_seq_one_letter_code
_entity_poly.pdbx_strand_id
1 'polypeptide(L)'
;PGGKATLKIRRLNIAERLYRVTGGGIYRDSQLLGHPVPIRQPVLNGQVLGSDSVVTAVFRNRIYWFWGDTNRPSYPLGNFHVPGATSQRPGTGGLDPGTGVNLEYFLGRDGFARPTAKLPGQGPTWINGLVTLTDSRGRERLFGMYVKIKPPLTIYQRGLIEFDANKQKWTKIVEFDLKAPLFPFGHPLKRTENGVEYICFGDPFPLVRVEATAKKLADLSNYQAYTCLVQGGDEKSLDVERSRGELKWRWKSDTVPFTPQLQAKLIKQGRIERREGLFQLQDKDGKPVLVHRGSVCWNNFRRKWIMIGTQQFGSSFLGEVWYAESEQPTGPWTHAKRIVTHKNYSFYNPRQHPYFDKHGGRVIFFEGTYTTLFSGNKQKTPRYDYNQVMYKLDLAHPDLQLPPPGQTPGNQ
;
A
#
# COMPACT_ATOMS: atom_id res chain seq x y z
N PRO A 1 24.16 -27.37 28.18
CA PRO A 1 23.96 -25.90 28.30
C PRO A 1 25.06 -25.18 27.51
N GLY A 2 24.75 -24.11 26.76
CA GLY A 2 25.74 -23.40 25.92
C GLY A 2 26.05 -24.04 24.56
N GLY A 3 25.32 -25.08 24.15
CA GLY A 3 25.45 -25.71 22.83
C GLY A 3 24.57 -25.06 21.76
N LYS A 4 24.82 -25.40 20.49
CA LYS A 4 24.02 -24.97 19.33
C LYS A 4 23.24 -26.16 18.77
N ALA A 5 21.95 -25.95 18.50
CA ALA A 5 21.12 -26.89 17.74
C ALA A 5 20.56 -26.20 16.51
N THR A 6 20.42 -26.93 15.41
CA THR A 6 19.79 -26.43 14.19
C THR A 6 18.42 -27.08 14.02
N LEU A 7 17.38 -26.26 14.13
CA LEU A 7 16.00 -26.69 13.86
C LEU A 7 15.66 -26.40 12.40
N LYS A 8 15.42 -27.45 11.62
CA LYS A 8 14.97 -27.30 10.22
C LYS A 8 13.45 -27.09 10.22
N ILE A 9 13.00 -26.00 9.61
CA ILE A 9 11.57 -25.69 9.44
C ILE A 9 11.21 -25.67 7.95
N ARG A 10 10.01 -26.15 7.62
CA ARG A 10 9.48 -26.04 6.25
C ARG A 10 8.83 -24.68 6.05
N ARG A 11 9.35 -23.91 5.11
CA ARG A 11 8.71 -22.67 4.66
C ARG A 11 7.48 -23.02 3.81
N LEU A 12 6.32 -22.48 4.18
CA LEU A 12 5.06 -22.67 3.45
C LEU A 12 4.78 -21.54 2.45
N ASN A 13 5.19 -20.31 2.79
CA ASN A 13 4.97 -19.11 1.98
C ASN A 13 6.05 -18.99 0.89
N ILE A 14 5.67 -18.54 -0.32
CA ILE A 14 6.62 -18.27 -1.40
C ILE A 14 7.44 -17.02 -1.11
N ALA A 15 6.85 -15.99 -0.50
CA ALA A 15 7.60 -14.86 0.00
C ALA A 15 8.26 -15.20 1.34
N GLU A 16 9.49 -14.69 1.54
CA GLU A 16 10.26 -14.88 2.76
C GLU A 16 9.98 -13.72 3.72
N ARG A 17 9.50 -14.03 4.93
CA ARG A 17 9.35 -13.06 6.01
C ARG A 17 10.74 -12.70 6.55
N LEU A 18 11.05 -11.42 6.63
CA LEU A 18 12.36 -10.93 7.06
C LEU A 18 12.34 -10.45 8.51
N TYR A 19 12.08 -9.16 8.70
CA TYR A 19 12.09 -8.47 9.98
C TYR A 19 10.82 -7.63 10.14
N ARG A 20 10.62 -7.08 11.33
CA ARG A 20 9.63 -6.04 11.57
C ARG A 20 10.28 -4.68 11.34
N VAL A 21 9.69 -3.83 10.50
CA VAL A 21 10.18 -2.47 10.21
C VAL A 21 9.90 -1.53 11.37
N THR A 22 8.74 -1.68 12.01
CA THR A 22 8.32 -0.91 13.19
C THR A 22 8.11 -1.81 14.40
N GLY A 23 8.07 -1.18 15.58
CA GLY A 23 7.65 -1.81 16.83
C GLY A 23 8.78 -2.23 17.78
N GLY A 24 8.37 -2.80 18.91
CA GLY A 24 9.28 -3.11 20.03
C GLY A 24 9.93 -4.50 19.94
N GLY A 25 11.22 -4.55 20.19
CA GLY A 25 12.03 -5.76 20.34
C GLY A 25 12.35 -6.46 19.02
N ILE A 26 12.68 -5.72 17.97
CA ILE A 26 12.95 -6.28 16.63
C ILE A 26 14.12 -7.27 16.69
N TYR A 27 15.20 -6.92 17.39
CA TYR A 27 16.39 -7.75 17.59
C TYR A 27 16.77 -7.90 19.07
N ARG A 28 15.79 -7.85 19.98
CA ARG A 28 16.03 -7.95 21.44
C ARG A 28 16.77 -9.23 21.81
N ASP A 29 16.32 -10.37 21.30
CA ASP A 29 16.86 -11.65 21.72
C ASP A 29 18.28 -11.85 21.17
N SER A 30 18.58 -11.32 19.97
CA SER A 30 19.95 -11.23 19.46
C SER A 30 20.85 -10.43 20.40
N GLN A 31 20.40 -9.28 20.91
CA GLN A 31 21.19 -8.50 21.88
C GLN A 31 21.42 -9.24 23.19
N LEU A 32 20.39 -9.90 23.74
CA LEU A 32 20.53 -10.68 24.98
C LEU A 32 21.51 -11.86 24.83
N LEU A 33 21.61 -12.42 23.64
CA LEU A 33 22.51 -13.52 23.30
C LEU A 33 23.89 -13.04 22.81
N GLY A 34 24.15 -11.72 22.77
CA GLY A 34 25.42 -11.18 22.28
C GLY A 34 25.65 -11.35 20.77
N HIS A 35 24.58 -11.57 19.99
CA HIS A 35 24.66 -11.68 18.54
C HIS A 35 24.67 -10.30 17.87
N PRO A 36 25.35 -10.16 16.71
CA PRO A 36 25.34 -8.93 15.94
C PRO A 36 23.91 -8.58 15.48
N VAL A 37 23.60 -7.29 15.47
CA VAL A 37 22.31 -6.75 15.04
C VAL A 37 22.52 -5.70 13.94
N PRO A 38 21.71 -5.71 12.87
CA PRO A 38 21.99 -4.89 11.69
C PRO A 38 21.51 -3.43 11.82
N ILE A 39 20.61 -3.12 12.76
CA ILE A 39 20.00 -1.80 12.92
C ILE A 39 20.50 -1.07 14.17
N ARG A 40 20.54 0.26 14.11
CA ARG A 40 21.04 1.14 15.19
C ARG A 40 20.19 1.12 16.46
N GLN A 41 18.87 0.93 16.31
CA GLN A 41 17.90 0.92 17.43
C GLN A 41 17.16 -0.44 17.47
N PRO A 42 17.83 -1.52 17.90
CA PRO A 42 17.36 -2.90 17.76
C PRO A 42 16.24 -3.30 18.74
N VAL A 43 16.10 -2.60 19.87
CA VAL A 43 15.13 -2.94 20.92
C VAL A 43 13.93 -2.01 20.92
N LEU A 44 14.12 -0.70 20.88
CA LEU A 44 13.01 0.24 20.87
C LEU A 44 13.46 1.54 20.20
N ASN A 45 12.83 1.89 19.09
CA ASN A 45 13.13 3.11 18.35
C ASN A 45 11.95 4.09 18.43
N GLY A 46 12.23 5.36 18.78
CA GLY A 46 11.22 6.41 18.89
C GLY A 46 10.05 6.10 19.82
N GLN A 47 10.24 5.23 20.82
CA GLN A 47 9.19 4.69 21.69
C GLN A 47 7.96 4.13 20.95
N VAL A 48 8.15 3.56 19.76
CA VAL A 48 7.07 2.95 18.96
C VAL A 48 6.94 1.47 19.28
N LEU A 49 5.75 1.02 19.68
CA LEU A 49 5.43 -0.40 19.88
C LEU A 49 4.76 -1.06 18.68
N GLY A 50 4.12 -0.26 17.83
CA GLY A 50 3.48 -0.66 16.59
C GLY A 50 2.86 0.58 15.92
N SER A 51 2.81 0.57 14.60
CA SER A 51 2.27 1.62 13.75
C SER A 51 1.42 1.02 12.63
N ASP A 52 0.18 1.48 12.51
CA ASP A 52 -0.76 1.05 11.47
C ASP A 52 -0.37 1.52 10.07
N SER A 53 -0.61 0.67 9.06
CA SER A 53 -0.42 0.95 7.63
C SER A 53 0.99 1.39 7.28
N VAL A 54 1.24 1.73 6.01
CA VAL A 54 2.46 2.47 5.66
C VAL A 54 2.20 3.34 4.45
N VAL A 55 2.74 4.56 4.49
CA VAL A 55 2.76 5.44 3.34
C VAL A 55 4.17 6.03 3.24
N THR A 56 4.81 5.87 2.08
CA THR A 56 6.17 6.41 1.87
C THR A 56 6.28 7.09 0.52
N ALA A 57 7.23 8.00 0.42
CA ALA A 57 7.75 8.52 -0.83
C ALA A 57 9.26 8.74 -0.74
N VAL A 58 9.94 8.68 -1.88
CA VAL A 58 11.30 9.19 -1.99
C VAL A 58 11.21 10.70 -2.13
N PHE A 59 11.89 11.43 -1.25
CA PHE A 59 11.91 12.89 -1.21
C PHE A 59 13.28 13.34 -0.73
N ARG A 60 13.90 14.25 -1.47
CA ARG A 60 15.26 14.80 -1.27
C ARG A 60 16.28 13.70 -1.05
N ASN A 61 16.27 12.71 -1.95
CA ASN A 61 17.14 11.52 -1.94
C ASN A 61 17.02 10.62 -0.69
N ARG A 62 16.00 10.80 0.14
CA ARG A 62 15.72 9.98 1.33
C ARG A 62 14.36 9.32 1.19
N ILE A 63 14.14 8.25 1.94
CA ILE A 63 12.80 7.65 2.06
C ILE A 63 12.14 8.32 3.25
N TYR A 64 10.98 8.92 3.02
CA TYR A 64 10.12 9.44 4.06
C TYR A 64 9.03 8.42 4.35
N TRP A 65 8.90 8.08 5.62
CA TRP A 65 7.98 7.05 6.12
C TRP A 65 6.95 7.71 7.00
N PHE A 66 5.69 7.36 6.79
CA PHE A 66 4.58 7.79 7.63
C PHE A 66 3.64 6.62 7.87
N TRP A 67 3.00 6.66 9.02
CA TRP A 67 2.10 5.61 9.47
C TRP A 67 0.81 6.21 10.04
N GLY A 68 -0.19 5.38 10.26
CA GLY A 68 -1.42 5.72 10.97
C GLY A 68 -1.24 5.59 12.49
N ASP A 69 -2.31 5.10 13.13
CA ASP A 69 -2.41 4.92 14.56
C ASP A 69 -1.21 4.17 15.13
N THR A 70 -0.53 4.77 16.11
CA THR A 70 0.78 4.28 16.57
C THR A 70 0.85 4.22 18.08
N ASN A 71 1.14 3.03 18.62
CA ASN A 71 1.17 2.75 20.05
C ASN A 71 2.52 3.07 20.69
N ARG A 72 2.49 3.39 21.99
CA ARG A 72 3.67 3.68 22.83
C ARG A 72 3.66 2.89 24.14
N PRO A 73 4.81 2.71 24.82
CA PRO A 73 4.85 1.98 26.09
C PRO A 73 4.19 2.70 27.26
N SER A 74 4.35 4.01 27.35
CA SER A 74 4.07 4.76 28.59
C SER A 74 2.60 5.14 28.81
N TYR A 75 1.72 4.93 27.83
CA TYR A 75 0.32 5.33 27.94
C TYR A 75 -0.59 4.50 27.02
N PRO A 76 -1.85 4.21 27.40
CA PRO A 76 -2.77 3.42 26.57
C PRO A 76 -3.12 4.06 25.23
N LEU A 77 -3.08 5.40 25.16
CA LEU A 77 -3.27 6.14 23.92
C LEU A 77 -1.93 6.49 23.27
N GLY A 78 -1.89 6.33 21.96
CA GLY A 78 -0.72 6.57 21.13
C GLY A 78 -0.79 7.87 20.31
N ASN A 79 -0.12 7.88 19.17
CA ASN A 79 -0.20 8.94 18.17
C ASN A 79 -1.25 8.58 17.11
N PHE A 80 -2.33 9.37 17.07
CA PHE A 80 -3.44 9.25 16.10
C PHE A 80 -3.43 10.38 15.04
N HIS A 81 -2.30 11.06 14.89
CA HIS A 81 -2.08 12.16 13.96
C HIS A 81 -0.77 12.01 13.19
N VAL A 82 -0.50 10.77 12.76
CA VAL A 82 0.59 10.39 11.86
C VAL A 82 1.99 10.62 12.45
N PRO A 83 2.69 9.60 12.96
CA PRO A 83 4.13 9.69 13.15
C PRO A 83 4.85 9.68 11.79
N GLY A 84 6.08 10.18 11.78
CA GLY A 84 6.95 10.10 10.61
C GLY A 84 8.39 9.79 10.97
N ALA A 85 9.12 9.27 9.99
CA ALA A 85 10.55 9.04 10.06
C ALA A 85 11.19 9.25 8.68
N THR A 86 12.52 9.29 8.65
CA THR A 86 13.27 9.14 7.41
C THR A 86 14.24 7.97 7.47
N SER A 87 14.68 7.49 6.32
CA SER A 87 15.87 6.65 6.21
C SER A 87 16.65 7.00 4.93
N GLN A 88 17.93 6.64 4.92
CA GLN A 88 18.72 6.66 3.69
C GLN A 88 18.30 5.52 2.77
N ARG A 89 18.45 5.71 1.45
CA ARG A 89 18.19 4.66 0.45
C ARG A 89 19.33 3.63 0.44
N PRO A 90 19.06 2.35 0.14
CA PRO A 90 20.13 1.41 -0.19
C PRO A 90 20.99 1.97 -1.32
N GLY A 91 22.30 1.77 -1.23
CA GLY A 91 23.27 2.35 -2.18
C GLY A 91 23.65 3.81 -1.92
N THR A 92 22.94 4.53 -1.04
CA THR A 92 23.30 5.90 -0.61
C THR A 92 23.44 6.00 0.92
N GLY A 93 24.04 4.96 1.53
CA GLY A 93 24.27 4.84 2.97
C GLY A 93 23.16 4.11 3.76
N GLY A 94 22.02 3.83 3.14
CA GLY A 94 20.99 2.95 3.70
C GLY A 94 21.45 1.48 3.74
N LEU A 95 20.90 0.72 4.68
CA LEU A 95 21.18 -0.71 4.85
C LEU A 95 20.68 -1.54 3.66
N ASP A 96 21.18 -2.77 3.58
CA ASP A 96 20.58 -3.79 2.75
C ASP A 96 19.12 -4.06 3.22
N PRO A 97 18.10 -3.90 2.35
CA PRO A 97 16.69 -4.09 2.70
C PRO A 97 16.33 -5.54 3.06
N GLY A 98 17.23 -6.50 2.80
CA GLY A 98 17.14 -7.87 3.31
C GLY A 98 17.44 -8.00 4.80
N THR A 99 18.05 -6.99 5.42
CA THR A 99 18.57 -7.05 6.79
C THR A 99 17.96 -6.02 7.74
N GLY A 100 17.54 -4.86 7.25
CA GLY A 100 16.94 -3.84 8.11
C GLY A 100 16.75 -2.48 7.45
N VAL A 101 16.08 -1.59 8.18
CA VAL A 101 15.99 -0.16 7.86
C VAL A 101 16.35 0.64 9.11
N ASN A 102 17.31 1.56 9.01
CA ASN A 102 17.59 2.52 10.07
C ASN A 102 16.60 3.68 9.98
N LEU A 103 15.50 3.59 10.74
CA LEU A 103 14.51 4.66 10.85
C LEU A 103 15.01 5.78 11.78
N GLU A 104 15.01 7.00 11.27
CA GLU A 104 15.25 8.24 12.01
C GLU A 104 13.88 8.91 12.24
N TYR A 105 13.23 8.59 13.36
CA TYR A 105 11.92 9.13 13.71
C TYR A 105 11.96 10.62 13.99
N PHE A 106 10.88 11.32 13.64
CA PHE A 106 10.64 12.68 14.12
C PHE A 106 10.17 12.61 15.58
N LEU A 107 11.03 12.98 16.51
CA LEU A 107 10.79 12.81 17.95
C LEU A 107 10.18 14.04 18.61
N GLY A 108 9.35 13.82 19.62
CA GLY A 108 8.91 14.82 20.58
C GLY A 108 9.91 15.00 21.72
N ARG A 109 9.61 15.93 22.64
CA ARG A 109 10.43 16.17 23.84
C ARG A 109 10.51 14.95 24.76
N ASP A 110 9.49 14.10 24.72
CA ASP A 110 9.38 12.87 25.50
C ASP A 110 10.07 11.67 24.82
N GLY A 111 10.71 11.86 23.65
CA GLY A 111 11.38 10.81 22.90
C GLY A 111 10.45 9.88 22.10
N PHE A 112 9.13 10.14 22.09
CA PHE A 112 8.17 9.40 21.27
C PHE A 112 8.05 10.00 19.87
N ALA A 113 7.74 9.17 18.87
CA ALA A 113 7.46 9.60 17.50
C ALA A 113 6.26 10.57 17.47
N ARG A 114 6.56 11.86 17.32
CA ARG A 114 5.58 12.94 17.51
C ARG A 114 4.54 12.99 16.39
N PRO A 115 3.33 13.53 16.65
CA PRO A 115 2.36 13.81 15.60
C PRO A 115 2.91 14.81 14.59
N THR A 116 2.85 14.46 13.31
CA THR A 116 3.25 15.33 12.20
C THR A 116 2.06 15.94 11.48
N ALA A 117 0.86 15.38 11.60
CA ALA A 117 -0.37 15.81 10.93
C ALA A 117 -1.50 16.17 11.91
N LYS A 118 -1.19 16.95 12.96
CA LYS A 118 -2.21 17.48 13.88
C LYS A 118 -2.96 18.67 13.23
N LEU A 119 -3.75 18.36 12.21
CA LEU A 119 -4.59 19.32 11.49
C LEU A 119 -5.79 19.75 12.34
N PRO A 120 -6.35 20.96 12.13
CA PRO A 120 -7.56 21.42 12.80
C PRO A 120 -8.74 20.43 12.68
N GLY A 121 -9.62 20.43 13.67
CA GLY A 121 -10.76 19.52 13.78
C GLY A 121 -10.55 18.38 14.78
N GLN A 122 -11.65 17.77 15.22
CA GLN A 122 -11.65 16.71 16.23
C GLN A 122 -11.19 15.36 15.67
N GLY A 123 -10.83 14.44 16.57
CA GLY A 123 -10.48 13.06 16.22
C GLY A 123 -9.19 12.89 15.41
N PRO A 124 -8.86 11.65 15.01
CA PRO A 124 -7.64 11.31 14.30
C PRO A 124 -7.48 12.02 12.95
N THR A 125 -6.22 12.11 12.52
CA THR A 125 -5.88 12.47 11.13
C THR A 125 -5.16 11.28 10.51
N TRP A 126 -5.65 10.79 9.38
CA TRP A 126 -4.95 9.77 8.59
C TRP A 126 -4.51 10.37 7.27
N ILE A 127 -3.41 9.84 6.72
CA ILE A 127 -2.86 10.28 5.44
C ILE A 127 -2.66 9.11 4.49
N ASN A 128 -2.74 9.38 3.20
CA ASN A 128 -2.60 8.41 2.11
C ASN A 128 -1.96 9.11 0.90
N GLY A 129 -1.64 8.35 -0.17
CA GLY A 129 -1.39 8.97 -1.47
C GLY A 129 -0.18 9.91 -1.51
N LEU A 130 0.96 9.53 -0.92
CA LEU A 130 2.14 10.41 -0.89
C LEU A 130 2.75 10.64 -2.27
N VAL A 131 2.93 11.90 -2.65
CA VAL A 131 3.46 12.29 -3.97
C VAL A 131 4.62 13.26 -3.82
N THR A 132 5.75 12.95 -4.46
CA THR A 132 6.85 13.89 -4.66
C THR A 132 6.74 14.52 -6.05
N LEU A 133 6.61 15.84 -6.10
CA LEU A 133 6.59 16.63 -7.33
C LEU A 133 7.72 17.65 -7.34
N THR A 134 8.24 17.97 -8.52
CA THR A 134 9.25 19.01 -8.70
C THR A 134 8.57 20.27 -9.21
N ASP A 135 8.81 21.40 -8.56
CA ASP A 135 8.28 22.70 -8.99
C ASP A 135 9.07 23.29 -10.17
N SER A 136 8.58 24.39 -10.74
CA SER A 136 9.23 25.07 -11.87
C SER A 136 10.61 25.64 -11.55
N ARG A 137 11.01 25.69 -10.27
CA ARG A 137 12.34 26.12 -9.81
C ARG A 137 13.23 24.91 -9.51
N GLY A 138 12.82 23.69 -9.88
CA GLY A 138 13.58 22.46 -9.63
C GLY A 138 13.53 21.96 -8.18
N ARG A 139 12.67 22.53 -7.32
CA ARG A 139 12.58 22.11 -5.93
C ARG A 139 11.56 20.99 -5.78
N GLU A 140 11.98 19.90 -5.14
CA GLU A 140 11.05 18.85 -4.73
C GLU A 140 10.12 19.35 -3.61
N ARG A 141 8.86 18.96 -3.73
CA ARG A 141 7.77 19.17 -2.77
C ARG A 141 7.07 17.84 -2.50
N LEU A 142 6.69 17.61 -1.25
CA LEU A 142 6.05 16.37 -0.81
C LEU A 142 4.61 16.64 -0.39
N PHE A 143 3.67 15.97 -1.05
CA PHE A 143 2.24 16.08 -0.82
C PHE A 143 1.67 14.77 -0.31
N GLY A 144 0.48 14.84 0.28
CA GLY A 144 -0.33 13.69 0.66
C GLY A 144 -1.80 14.04 0.74
N MET A 145 -2.65 13.04 0.78
CA MET A 145 -4.09 13.20 0.99
C MET A 145 -4.40 12.95 2.45
N TYR A 146 -5.20 13.81 3.08
CA TYR A 146 -5.63 13.62 4.47
C TYR A 146 -7.11 13.30 4.56
N VAL A 147 -7.49 12.61 5.64
CA VAL A 147 -8.86 12.48 6.10
C VAL A 147 -8.94 12.73 7.60
N LYS A 148 -10.07 13.27 8.05
CA LYS A 148 -10.43 13.39 9.48
C LYS A 148 -11.52 12.38 9.81
N ILE A 149 -11.31 11.68 10.92
CA ILE A 149 -12.15 10.55 11.32
C ILE A 149 -12.92 10.90 12.58
N LYS A 150 -14.22 10.58 12.60
CA LYS A 150 -15.04 10.56 13.81
C LYS A 150 -15.54 9.14 14.09
N PRO A 151 -15.88 8.80 15.34
CA PRO A 151 -16.51 7.51 15.64
C PRO A 151 -17.78 7.31 14.78
N PRO A 152 -18.04 6.09 14.25
CA PRO A 152 -17.28 4.84 14.38
C PRO A 152 -16.38 4.56 13.16
N LEU A 153 -15.52 5.50 12.75
CA LEU A 153 -14.69 5.48 11.53
C LEU A 153 -15.30 6.20 10.30
N THR A 154 -16.15 7.20 10.52
CA THR A 154 -16.69 8.05 9.45
C THR A 154 -15.69 9.13 9.07
N ILE A 155 -15.38 9.25 7.77
CA ILE A 155 -14.65 10.39 7.22
C ILE A 155 -15.58 11.59 7.20
N TYR A 156 -15.21 12.69 7.86
CA TYR A 156 -16.01 13.93 7.89
C TYR A 156 -15.28 15.14 7.30
N GLN A 157 -13.99 15.02 7.00
CA GLN A 157 -13.23 15.97 6.17
C GLN A 157 -12.19 15.20 5.36
N ARG A 158 -11.86 15.69 4.18
CA ARG A 158 -10.77 15.16 3.34
C ARG A 158 -10.12 16.28 2.53
N GLY A 159 -8.88 16.10 2.10
CA GLY A 159 -8.20 17.14 1.31
C GLY A 159 -6.74 16.86 1.03
N LEU A 160 -6.04 17.88 0.56
CA LEU A 160 -4.61 17.86 0.24
C LEU A 160 -3.79 18.52 1.35
N ILE A 161 -2.65 17.92 1.66
CA ILE A 161 -1.64 18.44 2.58
C ILE A 161 -0.26 18.47 1.92
N GLU A 162 0.60 19.37 2.39
CA GLU A 162 2.01 19.45 1.99
C GLU A 162 2.91 19.33 3.23
N PHE A 163 4.04 18.65 3.08
CA PHE A 163 5.01 18.45 4.14
C PHE A 163 6.06 19.55 4.15
N ASP A 164 6.13 20.30 5.26
CA ASP A 164 7.24 21.20 5.55
C ASP A 164 8.39 20.39 6.17
N ALA A 165 9.43 20.13 5.38
CA ALA A 165 10.58 19.33 5.80
C ALA A 165 11.39 19.97 6.94
N ASN A 166 11.42 21.30 7.01
CA ASN A 166 12.18 22.03 8.03
C ASN A 166 11.47 21.95 9.37
N LYS A 167 10.14 22.04 9.37
CA LYS A 167 9.32 21.92 10.58
C LYS A 167 8.98 20.46 10.93
N GLN A 168 9.13 19.56 9.95
CA GLN A 168 8.69 18.17 9.95
C GLN A 168 7.19 18.06 10.27
N LYS A 169 6.37 18.85 9.57
CA LYS A 169 4.91 18.92 9.80
C LYS A 169 4.15 18.97 8.49
N TRP A 170 2.99 18.33 8.48
CA TRP A 170 2.00 18.45 7.43
C TRP A 170 1.14 19.68 7.63
N THR A 171 0.95 20.45 6.56
CA THR A 171 0.09 21.64 6.53
C THR A 171 -1.02 21.43 5.52
N LYS A 172 -2.25 21.80 5.88
CA LYS A 172 -3.40 21.74 4.99
C LYS A 172 -3.23 22.75 3.85
N ILE A 173 -3.46 22.28 2.61
CA ILE A 173 -3.42 23.10 1.40
C ILE A 173 -4.85 23.43 0.95
N VAL A 174 -5.70 22.42 0.85
CA VAL A 174 -7.09 22.57 0.42
C VAL A 174 -7.95 21.47 1.04
N GLU A 175 -9.20 21.81 1.37
CA GLU A 175 -10.24 20.83 1.71
C GLU A 175 -11.02 20.49 0.44
N PHE A 176 -11.25 19.21 0.22
CA PHE A 176 -12.06 18.73 -0.90
C PHE A 176 -13.48 18.44 -0.46
N ASP A 177 -14.45 18.72 -1.33
CA ASP A 177 -15.85 18.35 -1.10
C ASP A 177 -15.95 16.83 -0.90
N LEU A 178 -16.63 16.41 0.17
CA LEU A 178 -16.92 15.00 0.46
C LEU A 178 -17.82 14.35 -0.59
N LYS A 179 -18.64 15.15 -1.29
CA LYS A 179 -19.56 14.69 -2.33
C LYS A 179 -18.89 14.51 -3.69
N ALA A 180 -17.67 15.03 -3.89
CA ALA A 180 -16.97 14.85 -5.15
C ALA A 180 -16.80 13.35 -5.46
N PRO A 181 -17.02 12.92 -6.71
CA PRO A 181 -17.00 11.50 -7.08
C PRO A 181 -15.61 10.88 -6.97
N LEU A 182 -14.56 11.71 -6.97
CA LEU A 182 -13.18 11.28 -6.93
C LEU A 182 -12.48 11.73 -5.66
N PHE A 183 -11.71 10.82 -5.09
CA PHE A 183 -10.73 11.13 -4.07
C PHE A 183 -9.49 10.25 -4.29
N PRO A 184 -8.30 10.85 -4.50
CA PRO A 184 -7.05 10.10 -4.61
C PRO A 184 -6.75 9.34 -3.32
N PHE A 185 -6.44 8.04 -3.44
CA PHE A 185 -6.20 7.16 -2.31
C PHE A 185 -5.13 6.10 -2.62
N GLY A 186 -4.60 5.45 -1.60
CA GLY A 186 -3.70 4.31 -1.74
C GLY A 186 -2.23 4.68 -1.97
N HIS A 187 -1.59 3.91 -2.84
CA HIS A 187 -0.16 3.99 -3.15
C HIS A 187 0.03 4.51 -4.58
N PRO A 188 0.46 5.78 -4.74
CA PRO A 188 0.55 6.38 -6.06
C PRO A 188 1.82 5.96 -6.79
N LEU A 189 1.75 6.01 -8.11
CA LEU A 189 2.87 5.82 -9.02
C LEU A 189 2.89 6.92 -10.07
N LYS A 190 4.08 7.21 -10.60
CA LYS A 190 4.24 8.12 -11.74
C LYS A 190 4.15 7.35 -13.04
N ARG A 191 3.49 7.91 -14.04
CA ARG A 191 3.41 7.36 -15.39
C ARG A 191 3.44 8.48 -16.42
N THR A 192 4.31 8.34 -17.42
CA THR A 192 4.30 9.22 -18.59
C THR A 192 3.49 8.58 -19.71
N GLU A 193 2.55 9.32 -20.28
CA GLU A 193 1.75 8.91 -21.43
C GLU A 193 1.65 10.08 -22.41
N ASN A 194 2.03 9.85 -23.68
CA ASN A 194 2.02 10.87 -24.74
C ASN A 194 2.69 12.19 -24.34
N GLY A 195 3.83 12.11 -23.64
CA GLY A 195 4.60 13.28 -23.19
C GLY A 195 4.07 13.96 -21.92
N VAL A 196 2.95 13.50 -21.34
CA VAL A 196 2.38 14.05 -20.10
C VAL A 196 2.69 13.13 -18.93
N GLU A 197 3.27 13.68 -17.85
CA GLU A 197 3.46 12.95 -16.60
C GLU A 197 2.17 13.00 -15.76
N TYR A 198 1.68 11.82 -15.38
CA TYR A 198 0.55 11.63 -14.49
C TYR A 198 0.99 11.00 -13.17
N ILE A 199 0.29 11.37 -12.11
CA ILE A 199 0.24 10.59 -10.88
C ILE A 199 -0.99 9.70 -10.96
N CYS A 200 -0.80 8.39 -10.87
CA CYS A 200 -1.87 7.40 -10.82
C CYS A 200 -1.99 6.86 -9.39
N PHE A 201 -3.17 6.97 -8.79
CA PHE A 201 -3.51 6.54 -7.43
C PHE A 201 -4.22 5.19 -7.46
N GLY A 202 -3.75 4.23 -6.66
CA GLY A 202 -4.32 2.88 -6.60
C GLY A 202 -4.28 2.22 -5.23
N ASP A 203 -5.35 1.48 -4.92
CA ASP A 203 -5.44 0.59 -3.76
C ASP A 203 -6.28 -0.67 -4.10
N PRO A 204 -5.67 -1.71 -4.69
CA PRO A 204 -4.34 -1.71 -5.30
C PRO A 204 -4.31 -1.09 -6.71
N PHE A 205 -5.43 -1.10 -7.42
CA PHE A 205 -5.45 -0.81 -8.85
C PHE A 205 -5.41 0.70 -9.12
N PRO A 206 -4.47 1.20 -9.94
CA PRO A 206 -4.27 2.62 -10.23
C PRO A 206 -5.32 3.16 -11.22
N LEU A 207 -6.54 3.38 -10.72
CA LEU A 207 -7.73 3.72 -11.52
C LEU A 207 -8.09 5.21 -11.47
N VAL A 208 -7.37 6.01 -10.68
CA VAL A 208 -7.56 7.46 -10.61
C VAL A 208 -6.24 8.12 -10.98
N ARG A 209 -6.25 9.16 -11.81
CA ARG A 209 -5.04 9.89 -12.18
C ARG A 209 -5.25 11.39 -12.22
N VAL A 210 -4.14 12.12 -12.16
CA VAL A 210 -4.07 13.58 -12.35
C VAL A 210 -2.71 13.93 -12.95
N GLU A 211 -2.63 15.00 -13.73
CA GLU A 211 -1.33 15.51 -14.21
C GLU A 211 -0.42 15.87 -13.03
N ALA A 212 0.87 15.55 -13.16
CA ALA A 212 1.85 15.62 -12.08
C ALA A 212 2.34 17.04 -11.77
N THR A 213 1.42 17.94 -11.43
CA THR A 213 1.75 19.30 -10.96
C THR A 213 1.03 19.62 -9.66
N ALA A 214 1.66 20.45 -8.81
CA ALA A 214 1.07 20.84 -7.54
C ALA A 214 -0.29 21.55 -7.71
N LYS A 215 -0.44 22.35 -8.78
CA LYS A 215 -1.69 23.05 -9.08
C LYS A 215 -2.82 22.07 -9.42
N LYS A 216 -2.54 21.10 -10.29
CA LYS A 216 -3.53 20.09 -10.72
C LYS A 216 -3.90 19.13 -9.57
N LEU A 217 -2.92 18.78 -8.73
CA LEU A 217 -3.13 17.95 -7.53
C LEU A 217 -4.11 18.60 -6.52
N ALA A 218 -4.14 19.93 -6.43
CA ALA A 218 -4.96 20.69 -5.50
C ALA A 218 -6.40 20.96 -5.98
N ASP A 219 -6.81 20.43 -7.12
CA ASP A 219 -8.13 20.67 -7.69
C ASP A 219 -8.70 19.38 -8.31
N LEU A 220 -9.73 18.83 -7.66
CA LEU A 220 -10.36 17.56 -8.04
C LEU A 220 -10.96 17.56 -9.45
N SER A 221 -11.27 18.71 -10.04
CA SER A 221 -11.77 18.78 -11.42
C SER A 221 -10.75 18.30 -12.46
N ASN A 222 -9.46 18.27 -12.10
CA ASN A 222 -8.38 17.78 -12.96
C ASN A 222 -8.17 16.26 -12.88
N TYR A 223 -8.88 15.58 -11.98
CA TYR A 223 -8.73 14.14 -11.80
C TYR A 223 -9.60 13.38 -12.78
N GLN A 224 -9.08 12.25 -13.25
CA GLN A 224 -9.76 11.36 -14.16
C GLN A 224 -9.78 9.95 -13.58
N ALA A 225 -10.87 9.23 -13.81
CA ALA A 225 -11.03 7.84 -13.43
C ALA A 225 -11.06 6.93 -14.66
N TYR A 226 -10.42 5.77 -14.57
CA TYR A 226 -10.48 4.75 -15.60
C TYR A 226 -11.75 3.94 -15.44
N THR A 227 -12.65 4.01 -16.42
CA THR A 227 -13.98 3.40 -16.33
C THR A 227 -14.63 3.18 -17.70
N CYS A 228 -15.60 2.27 -17.74
CA CYS A 228 -16.49 2.06 -18.88
C CYS A 228 -17.87 2.72 -18.70
N LEU A 229 -18.16 3.35 -17.54
CA LEU A 229 -19.42 4.06 -17.32
C LEU A 229 -19.57 5.25 -18.27
N VAL A 230 -20.79 5.66 -18.58
CA VAL A 230 -21.10 6.96 -19.20
C VAL A 230 -20.52 8.09 -18.32
N GLN A 231 -19.97 9.14 -18.94
CA GLN A 231 -19.41 10.27 -18.19
C GLN A 231 -20.46 10.93 -17.28
N GLY A 232 -20.09 11.28 -16.05
CA GLY A 232 -21.02 11.70 -15.00
C GLY A 232 -21.60 10.54 -14.19
N GLY A 233 -21.27 9.29 -14.56
CA GLY A 233 -21.71 8.09 -13.86
C GLY A 233 -21.14 7.98 -12.44
N ASP A 234 -22.02 7.61 -11.50
CA ASP A 234 -21.72 7.46 -10.08
C ASP A 234 -22.29 6.15 -9.54
N GLU A 235 -22.36 5.99 -8.21
CA GLU A 235 -22.93 4.76 -7.62
C GLU A 235 -24.43 4.55 -7.93
N LYS A 236 -25.15 5.59 -8.36
CA LYS A 236 -26.59 5.56 -8.68
C LYS A 236 -26.84 5.49 -10.19
N SER A 237 -25.97 6.09 -11.00
CA SER A 237 -26.03 6.09 -12.46
C SER A 237 -24.96 5.17 -13.05
N LEU A 238 -25.38 3.96 -13.41
CA LEU A 238 -24.49 2.84 -13.74
C LEU A 238 -24.55 2.40 -15.21
N ASP A 239 -24.95 3.30 -16.10
CA ASP A 239 -24.96 3.02 -17.53
C ASP A 239 -23.54 2.91 -18.08
N VAL A 240 -23.31 1.90 -18.93
CA VAL A 240 -22.01 1.60 -19.52
C VAL A 240 -21.95 2.04 -20.98
N GLU A 241 -20.82 2.59 -21.41
CA GLU A 241 -20.56 2.87 -22.82
C GLU A 241 -20.07 1.62 -23.54
N ARG A 242 -20.68 1.36 -24.69
CA ARG A 242 -20.27 0.28 -25.59
C ARG A 242 -19.95 0.81 -26.98
N SER A 243 -19.05 0.13 -27.69
CA SER A 243 -18.79 0.35 -29.10
C SER A 243 -18.65 -1.01 -29.79
N ARG A 244 -19.48 -1.26 -30.81
CA ARG A 244 -19.53 -2.57 -31.51
C ARG A 244 -19.70 -3.76 -30.55
N GLY A 245 -20.52 -3.58 -29.50
CA GLY A 245 -20.79 -4.60 -28.48
C GLY A 245 -19.80 -4.62 -27.31
N GLU A 246 -18.58 -4.09 -27.46
CA GLU A 246 -17.55 -4.13 -26.42
C GLU A 246 -17.60 -2.93 -25.47
N LEU A 247 -17.20 -3.11 -24.21
CA LEU A 247 -17.07 -2.03 -23.23
C LEU A 247 -16.00 -1.02 -23.65
N LYS A 248 -16.35 0.26 -23.58
CA LYS A 248 -15.46 1.37 -23.98
C LYS A 248 -14.75 1.95 -22.76
N TRP A 249 -13.50 1.54 -22.55
CA TRP A 249 -12.65 2.00 -21.45
C TRP A 249 -11.98 3.34 -21.74
N ARG A 250 -12.17 4.33 -20.87
CA ARG A 250 -11.49 5.63 -20.98
C ARG A 250 -11.22 6.25 -19.60
N TRP A 251 -10.28 7.19 -19.59
CA TRP A 251 -10.11 8.13 -18.48
C TRP A 251 -11.17 9.24 -18.59
N LYS A 252 -11.99 9.39 -17.55
CA LYS A 252 -13.11 10.35 -17.52
C LYS A 252 -13.06 11.20 -16.25
N SER A 253 -13.27 12.51 -16.39
CA SER A 253 -13.52 13.39 -15.25
C SER A 253 -14.93 13.18 -14.72
N ASP A 254 -15.19 13.60 -13.49
CA ASP A 254 -16.53 13.61 -12.88
C ASP A 254 -17.27 12.26 -12.97
N THR A 255 -16.53 11.15 -12.89
CA THR A 255 -17.08 9.80 -13.03
C THR A 255 -16.36 8.88 -12.06
N VAL A 256 -17.06 7.97 -11.38
CA VAL A 256 -16.44 7.05 -10.42
C VAL A 256 -15.51 6.02 -11.09
N PRO A 257 -14.40 5.59 -10.43
CA PRO A 257 -13.49 4.60 -10.98
C PRO A 257 -14.12 3.21 -11.05
N PHE A 258 -13.72 2.43 -12.04
CA PHE A 258 -14.17 1.04 -12.18
C PHE A 258 -13.43 0.12 -11.21
N THR A 259 -13.89 0.07 -9.96
CA THR A 259 -13.33 -0.77 -8.90
C THR A 259 -13.82 -2.22 -8.97
N PRO A 260 -13.17 -3.18 -8.28
CA PRO A 260 -13.70 -4.54 -8.15
C PRO A 260 -15.12 -4.59 -7.58
N GLN A 261 -15.45 -3.69 -6.63
CA GLN A 261 -16.78 -3.58 -6.04
C GLN A 261 -17.81 -3.07 -7.07
N LEU A 262 -17.44 -2.07 -7.88
CA LEU A 262 -18.30 -1.58 -8.95
C LEU A 262 -18.54 -2.66 -10.00
N GLN A 263 -17.49 -3.37 -10.41
CA GLN A 263 -17.60 -4.49 -11.35
C GLN A 263 -18.57 -5.55 -10.83
N ALA A 264 -18.44 -5.97 -9.56
CA ALA A 264 -19.34 -6.95 -8.95
C ALA A 264 -20.80 -6.46 -8.95
N LYS A 265 -21.03 -5.17 -8.70
CA LYS A 265 -22.36 -4.54 -8.76
C LYS A 265 -22.93 -4.56 -10.18
N LEU A 266 -22.15 -4.19 -11.19
CA LEU A 266 -22.58 -4.17 -12.60
C LEU A 266 -22.90 -5.58 -13.11
N ILE A 267 -22.10 -6.59 -12.75
CA ILE A 267 -22.37 -8.00 -13.07
C ILE A 267 -23.67 -8.44 -12.41
N LYS A 268 -23.85 -8.16 -11.11
CA LYS A 268 -25.08 -8.51 -10.37
C LYS A 268 -26.33 -7.89 -10.99
N GLN A 269 -26.21 -6.71 -11.59
CA GLN A 269 -27.30 -6.01 -12.28
C GLN A 269 -27.46 -6.41 -13.76
N GLY A 270 -26.66 -7.35 -14.27
CA GLY A 270 -26.72 -7.77 -15.67
C GLY A 270 -26.28 -6.71 -16.68
N ARG A 271 -25.58 -5.65 -16.24
CA ARG A 271 -25.11 -4.53 -17.09
C ARG A 271 -23.87 -4.91 -17.91
N ILE A 272 -23.05 -5.79 -17.34
CA ILE A 272 -21.87 -6.38 -17.98
C ILE A 272 -21.79 -7.86 -17.61
N GLU A 273 -21.11 -8.65 -18.42
CA GLU A 273 -20.76 -10.02 -18.09
C GLU A 273 -19.42 -10.07 -17.36
N ARG A 274 -19.17 -11.17 -16.63
CA ARG A 274 -17.91 -11.37 -15.88
C ARG A 274 -16.67 -11.27 -16.76
N ARG A 275 -16.73 -11.81 -17.98
CA ARG A 275 -15.61 -11.82 -18.94
C ARG A 275 -15.24 -10.45 -19.48
N GLU A 276 -16.14 -9.47 -19.38
CA GLU A 276 -15.93 -8.11 -19.86
C GLU A 276 -15.19 -7.23 -18.83
N GLY A 277 -15.13 -7.67 -17.57
CA GLY A 277 -14.53 -6.91 -16.47
C GLY A 277 -13.00 -6.90 -16.46
N LEU A 278 -12.40 -5.90 -15.81
CA LEU A 278 -10.95 -5.79 -15.64
C LEU A 278 -10.40 -6.70 -14.54
N PHE A 279 -11.21 -7.12 -13.56
CA PHE A 279 -10.75 -7.89 -12.40
C PHE A 279 -11.36 -9.28 -12.41
N GLN A 280 -10.62 -10.24 -12.94
CA GLN A 280 -11.02 -11.64 -13.06
C GLN A 280 -10.07 -12.55 -12.28
N LEU A 281 -9.39 -11.99 -11.27
CA LEU A 281 -8.39 -12.68 -10.47
C LEU A 281 -8.91 -14.01 -9.93
N GLN A 282 -8.22 -15.08 -10.30
CA GLN A 282 -8.46 -16.43 -9.84
C GLN A 282 -7.15 -17.12 -9.44
N ASP A 283 -7.26 -18.06 -8.51
CA ASP A 283 -6.14 -18.91 -8.12
C ASP A 283 -5.89 -20.05 -9.13
N LYS A 284 -4.94 -20.92 -8.82
CA LYS A 284 -4.56 -22.06 -9.67
C LYS A 284 -5.72 -23.04 -9.93
N ASP A 285 -6.72 -23.08 -9.05
CA ASP A 285 -7.86 -23.98 -9.11
C ASP A 285 -9.09 -23.27 -9.72
N GLY A 286 -8.92 -22.06 -10.25
CA GLY A 286 -9.99 -21.24 -10.82
C GLY A 286 -10.88 -20.55 -9.78
N LYS A 287 -10.53 -20.59 -8.49
CA LYS A 287 -11.33 -19.95 -7.45
C LYS A 287 -11.14 -18.42 -7.49
N PRO A 288 -12.22 -17.62 -7.46
CA PRO A 288 -12.11 -16.16 -7.46
C PRO A 288 -11.35 -15.62 -6.24
N VAL A 289 -10.50 -14.63 -6.46
CA VAL A 289 -9.75 -13.91 -5.42
C VAL A 289 -10.26 -12.46 -5.34
N LEU A 290 -10.97 -12.15 -4.25
CA LEU A 290 -11.42 -10.78 -3.98
C LEU A 290 -10.30 -10.00 -3.29
N VAL A 291 -9.54 -9.23 -4.06
CA VAL A 291 -8.49 -8.37 -3.53
C VAL A 291 -9.10 -7.15 -2.84
N HIS A 292 -8.63 -6.88 -1.63
CA HIS A 292 -9.03 -5.73 -0.82
C HIS A 292 -8.20 -4.49 -1.14
N ARG A 293 -6.91 -4.56 -0.81
CA ARG A 293 -5.98 -3.43 -0.75
C ARG A 293 -4.58 -3.90 -1.09
N GLY A 294 -3.76 -2.98 -1.58
CA GLY A 294 -2.37 -3.26 -1.89
C GLY A 294 -1.74 -2.25 -2.83
N SER A 295 -0.79 -2.70 -3.64
CA SER A 295 -0.07 -1.83 -4.58
C SER A 295 0.21 -2.51 -5.91
N VAL A 296 0.28 -1.69 -6.96
CA VAL A 296 0.74 -2.07 -8.30
C VAL A 296 2.02 -1.31 -8.62
N CYS A 297 3.01 -1.99 -9.19
CA CYS A 297 4.28 -1.41 -9.62
C CYS A 297 4.69 -1.99 -10.98
N TRP A 298 5.35 -1.19 -11.82
CA TRP A 298 6.05 -1.74 -12.98
C TRP A 298 7.28 -2.51 -12.50
N ASN A 299 7.53 -3.68 -13.07
CA ASN A 299 8.68 -4.49 -12.75
C ASN A 299 9.56 -4.73 -13.98
N ASN A 300 10.82 -4.32 -13.90
CA ASN A 300 11.77 -4.40 -15.01
C ASN A 300 12.15 -5.84 -15.38
N PHE A 301 12.29 -6.73 -14.39
CA PHE A 301 12.63 -8.13 -14.62
C PHE A 301 11.51 -8.90 -15.35
N ARG A 302 10.26 -8.67 -14.95
CA ARG A 302 9.08 -9.28 -15.58
C ARG A 302 8.66 -8.57 -16.86
N ARG A 303 9.04 -7.31 -17.03
CA ARG A 303 8.53 -6.39 -18.06
C ARG A 303 7.00 -6.32 -18.06
N LYS A 304 6.43 -6.29 -16.85
CA LYS A 304 4.99 -6.25 -16.61
C LYS A 304 4.67 -5.40 -15.40
N TRP A 305 3.40 -5.02 -15.27
CA TRP A 305 2.84 -4.51 -14.03
C TRP A 305 2.59 -5.68 -13.09
N ILE A 306 3.06 -5.55 -11.85
CA ILE A 306 2.89 -6.55 -10.81
C ILE A 306 2.03 -5.99 -9.67
N MET A 307 1.10 -6.81 -9.18
CA MET A 307 0.22 -6.49 -8.07
C MET A 307 0.61 -7.33 -6.86
N ILE A 308 0.73 -6.68 -5.71
CA ILE A 308 0.77 -7.34 -4.40
C ILE A 308 -0.45 -6.85 -3.62
N GLY A 309 -1.34 -7.76 -3.22
CA GLY A 309 -2.62 -7.39 -2.62
C GLY A 309 -3.12 -8.39 -1.61
N THR A 310 -3.76 -7.90 -0.55
CA THR A 310 -4.41 -8.72 0.47
C THR A 310 -5.80 -9.11 0.00
N GLN A 311 -6.19 -10.37 0.20
CA GLN A 311 -7.54 -10.86 -0.09
C GLN A 311 -8.50 -10.62 1.09
N GLN A 312 -9.78 -10.33 0.78
CA GLN A 312 -10.88 -10.44 1.75
C GLN A 312 -11.41 -11.87 1.83
N PHE A 313 -11.78 -12.32 3.03
CA PHE A 313 -12.45 -13.61 3.25
C PHE A 313 -11.64 -14.82 2.77
N GLY A 314 -10.31 -14.81 3.00
CA GLY A 314 -9.43 -15.97 2.79
C GLY A 314 -9.55 -17.00 3.93
N SER A 315 -8.46 -17.71 4.28
CA SER A 315 -8.46 -18.53 5.51
C SER A 315 -8.55 -17.68 6.78
N SER A 316 -8.33 -16.38 6.64
CA SER A 316 -8.64 -15.32 7.59
C SER A 316 -9.13 -14.11 6.82
N PHE A 317 -9.91 -13.24 7.47
CA PHE A 317 -10.56 -12.11 6.80
C PHE A 317 -9.57 -11.25 5.99
N LEU A 318 -8.35 -11.03 6.50
CA LEU A 318 -7.27 -10.29 5.82
C LEU A 318 -5.92 -11.04 5.96
N GLY A 319 -5.91 -12.37 5.82
CA GLY A 319 -4.72 -13.17 6.08
C GLY A 319 -3.88 -13.54 4.84
N GLU A 320 -4.47 -13.48 3.64
CA GLU A 320 -3.80 -13.97 2.42
C GLU A 320 -3.28 -12.82 1.58
N VAL A 321 -2.05 -12.94 1.08
CA VAL A 321 -1.42 -11.99 0.15
C VAL A 321 -1.17 -12.67 -1.18
N TRP A 322 -1.48 -11.97 -2.25
CA TRP A 322 -1.49 -12.47 -3.61
C TRP A 322 -0.58 -11.63 -4.52
N TYR A 323 0.05 -12.33 -5.47
CA TYR A 323 0.84 -11.79 -6.57
C TYR A 323 0.06 -11.96 -7.88
N ALA A 324 0.00 -10.93 -8.73
CA ALA A 324 -0.54 -11.03 -10.08
C ALA A 324 0.25 -10.17 -11.07
N GLU A 325 0.10 -10.45 -12.37
CA GLU A 325 0.75 -9.73 -13.47
C GLU A 325 -0.27 -9.20 -14.47
N SER A 326 0.03 -8.06 -15.11
CA SER A 326 -0.71 -7.53 -16.25
C SER A 326 0.20 -6.70 -17.17
N GLU A 327 -0.17 -6.61 -18.45
CA GLU A 327 0.50 -5.76 -19.44
C GLU A 327 0.20 -4.27 -19.22
N GLN A 328 -0.94 -3.97 -18.59
CA GLN A 328 -1.38 -2.60 -18.30
C GLN A 328 -1.61 -2.42 -16.78
N PRO A 329 -1.34 -1.24 -16.22
CA PRO A 329 -1.51 -1.01 -14.78
C PRO A 329 -2.99 -1.10 -14.35
N THR A 330 -3.90 -0.81 -15.27
CA THR A 330 -5.36 -0.87 -15.06
C THR A 330 -5.94 -2.28 -15.25
N GLY A 331 -5.14 -3.25 -15.72
CA GLY A 331 -5.61 -4.59 -16.07
C GLY A 331 -5.89 -4.77 -17.57
N PRO A 332 -6.48 -5.91 -17.98
CA PRO A 332 -7.13 -6.89 -17.12
C PRO A 332 -6.16 -7.67 -16.22
N TRP A 333 -6.65 -8.05 -15.05
CA TRP A 333 -5.97 -8.87 -14.04
C TRP A 333 -6.72 -10.20 -13.91
N THR A 334 -6.10 -11.31 -14.31
CA THR A 334 -6.82 -12.59 -14.49
C THR A 334 -6.35 -13.69 -13.55
N HIS A 335 -5.05 -13.88 -13.37
CA HIS A 335 -4.51 -14.94 -12.52
C HIS A 335 -3.71 -14.38 -11.37
N ALA A 336 -3.82 -15.02 -10.20
CA ALA A 336 -3.03 -14.68 -9.03
C ALA A 336 -2.40 -15.92 -8.38
N LYS A 337 -1.21 -15.73 -7.82
CA LYS A 337 -0.54 -16.70 -6.98
C LYS A 337 -0.53 -16.22 -5.54
N ARG A 338 -0.98 -17.07 -4.61
CA ARG A 338 -0.84 -16.79 -3.19
C ARG A 338 0.63 -16.90 -2.77
N ILE A 339 1.15 -15.84 -2.16
CA ILE A 339 2.57 -15.75 -1.78
C ILE A 339 2.79 -15.74 -0.26
N VAL A 340 1.79 -15.32 0.53
CA VAL A 340 1.82 -15.32 2.00
C VAL A 340 0.45 -15.72 2.54
N THR A 341 0.46 -16.54 3.60
CA THR A 341 -0.71 -16.87 4.41
C THR A 341 -0.47 -16.56 5.89
N HIS A 342 -1.44 -15.89 6.50
CA HIS A 342 -1.52 -15.62 7.93
C HIS A 342 -2.81 -16.23 8.50
N LYS A 343 -2.71 -17.47 8.98
CA LYS A 343 -3.85 -18.18 9.57
C LYS A 343 -4.25 -17.56 10.92
N ASN A 344 -5.53 -17.26 11.07
CA ASN A 344 -6.15 -16.55 12.18
C ASN A 344 -5.50 -15.19 12.49
N TYR A 345 -4.86 -14.54 11.52
CA TYR A 345 -4.20 -13.23 11.68
C TYR A 345 -4.55 -12.30 10.52
N SER A 346 -4.43 -11.00 10.76
CA SER A 346 -4.57 -9.98 9.71
C SER A 346 -3.20 -9.45 9.29
N PHE A 347 -2.99 -9.36 7.98
CA PHE A 347 -1.90 -8.68 7.30
C PHE A 347 -2.46 -7.85 6.14
N TYR A 348 -2.54 -6.53 6.32
CA TYR A 348 -3.26 -5.65 5.38
C TYR A 348 -2.47 -4.40 5.00
N ASN A 349 -2.99 -3.68 4.00
CA ASN A 349 -2.36 -2.55 3.33
C ASN A 349 -0.94 -2.89 2.81
N PRO A 350 -0.77 -3.97 2.04
CA PRO A 350 0.55 -4.37 1.57
C PRO A 350 1.09 -3.36 0.56
N ARG A 351 2.29 -2.86 0.82
CA ARG A 351 2.94 -1.84 0.01
C ARG A 351 4.27 -2.35 -0.51
N GLN A 352 4.44 -2.32 -1.83
CA GLN A 352 5.71 -2.58 -2.49
C GLN A 352 6.70 -1.41 -2.29
N HIS A 353 7.99 -1.73 -2.20
CA HIS A 353 9.10 -0.78 -2.10
C HIS A 353 10.03 -0.92 -3.32
N PRO A 354 9.64 -0.44 -4.51
CA PRO A 354 10.45 -0.64 -5.73
C PRO A 354 11.87 -0.05 -5.64
N TYR A 355 12.09 0.94 -4.77
CA TYR A 355 13.41 1.49 -4.48
C TYR A 355 14.30 0.58 -3.60
N PHE A 356 13.81 -0.58 -3.17
CA PHE A 356 14.57 -1.65 -2.50
C PHE A 356 14.85 -2.84 -3.42
N ASP A 357 14.26 -2.88 -4.61
CA ASP A 357 14.38 -4.01 -5.52
C ASP A 357 15.83 -4.29 -5.88
N LYS A 358 16.18 -5.58 -5.95
CA LYS A 358 17.52 -6.05 -6.31
C LYS A 358 17.51 -6.78 -7.64
N HIS A 359 18.70 -6.88 -8.23
CA HIS A 359 18.94 -7.65 -9.46
C HIS A 359 17.97 -7.25 -10.59
N GLY A 360 17.84 -5.93 -10.82
CA GLY A 360 16.97 -5.40 -11.87
C GLY A 360 15.48 -5.63 -11.66
N GLY A 361 15.02 -5.79 -10.42
CA GLY A 361 13.61 -6.07 -10.11
C GLY A 361 13.26 -7.54 -9.92
N ARG A 362 14.23 -8.47 -10.03
CA ARG A 362 13.98 -9.89 -9.79
C ARG A 362 13.60 -10.16 -8.33
N VAL A 363 14.28 -9.53 -7.38
CA VAL A 363 13.94 -9.66 -5.95
C VAL A 363 13.27 -8.37 -5.51
N ILE A 364 11.99 -8.46 -5.14
CA ILE A 364 11.18 -7.32 -4.70
C ILE A 364 10.94 -7.38 -3.20
N PHE A 365 10.60 -6.22 -2.62
CA PHE A 365 10.29 -6.07 -1.20
C PHE A 365 8.91 -5.45 -1.02
N PHE A 366 8.14 -5.95 -0.06
CA PHE A 366 6.88 -5.37 0.35
C PHE A 366 6.67 -5.53 1.85
N GLU A 367 5.95 -4.59 2.46
CA GLU A 367 5.55 -4.68 3.86
C GLU A 367 4.04 -4.52 4.01
N GLY A 368 3.53 -4.81 5.20
CA GLY A 368 2.13 -4.59 5.54
C GLY A 368 1.90 -4.73 7.04
N THR A 369 0.70 -4.36 7.47
CA THR A 369 0.35 -4.26 8.89
C THR A 369 -0.05 -5.62 9.43
N TYR A 370 0.77 -6.18 10.32
CA TYR A 370 0.43 -7.39 11.05
C TYR A 370 -0.29 -7.03 12.34
N THR A 371 -1.52 -7.53 12.54
CA THR A 371 -2.32 -7.23 13.72
C THR A 371 -3.27 -8.37 14.10
N THR A 372 -3.66 -8.37 15.37
CA THR A 372 -4.69 -9.25 15.94
C THR A 372 -6.12 -8.83 15.59
N LEU A 373 -6.32 -7.59 15.10
CA LEU A 373 -7.64 -7.09 14.73
C LEU A 373 -8.23 -7.81 13.49
N PHE A 374 -9.56 -7.78 13.38
CA PHE A 374 -10.38 -8.29 12.26
C PHE A 374 -10.41 -9.82 12.04
N SER A 375 -9.36 -10.56 12.38
CA SER A 375 -9.27 -12.00 12.09
C SER A 375 -9.77 -12.91 13.23
N GLY A 376 -10.34 -12.34 14.30
CA GLY A 376 -10.84 -13.10 15.45
C GLY A 376 -9.74 -13.86 16.22
N ASN A 377 -8.51 -13.35 16.19
CA ASN A 377 -7.36 -14.03 16.76
C ASN A 377 -7.51 -14.23 18.29
N LYS A 378 -7.36 -15.48 18.77
CA LYS A 378 -7.42 -15.81 20.21
C LYS A 378 -6.06 -15.82 20.91
N GLN A 379 -4.95 -15.89 20.16
CA GLN A 379 -3.59 -16.04 20.68
C GLN A 379 -2.65 -14.99 20.07
N LYS A 380 -2.41 -13.93 20.84
CA LYS A 380 -1.59 -12.80 20.42
C LYS A 380 -0.11 -13.18 20.33
N THR A 381 0.53 -12.88 19.20
CA THR A 381 1.98 -12.98 19.05
C THR A 381 2.60 -11.81 19.83
N PRO A 382 3.36 -12.06 20.91
CA PRO A 382 3.82 -11.00 21.79
C PRO A 382 4.61 -9.92 21.04
N ARG A 383 4.25 -8.65 21.23
CA ARG A 383 4.89 -7.45 20.62
C ARG A 383 4.64 -7.22 19.13
N TYR A 384 3.88 -8.05 18.42
CA TYR A 384 3.71 -7.94 16.97
C TYR A 384 2.51 -7.10 16.53
N ASP A 385 1.65 -6.66 17.45
CA ASP A 385 0.41 -5.96 17.09
C ASP A 385 0.69 -4.59 16.46
N TYR A 386 0.04 -4.29 15.34
CA TYR A 386 0.32 -3.14 14.47
C TYR A 386 1.80 -3.02 14.04
N ASN A 387 2.54 -4.12 13.89
CA ASN A 387 3.91 -4.02 13.38
C ASN A 387 3.90 -4.11 11.85
N GLN A 388 4.68 -3.27 11.18
CA GLN A 388 4.93 -3.42 9.75
C GLN A 388 5.93 -4.55 9.53
N VAL A 389 5.55 -5.60 8.83
CA VAL A 389 6.40 -6.79 8.61
C VAL A 389 6.90 -6.79 7.17
N MET A 390 8.22 -6.79 7.00
CA MET A 390 8.88 -6.82 5.71
C MET A 390 8.96 -8.25 5.16
N TYR A 391 8.63 -8.39 3.88
CA TYR A 391 8.80 -9.59 3.09
C TYR A 391 9.68 -9.32 1.87
N LYS A 392 10.42 -10.33 1.43
CA LYS A 392 11.03 -10.37 0.10
C LYS A 392 10.41 -11.47 -0.74
N LEU A 393 10.36 -11.26 -2.06
CA LEU A 393 9.89 -12.24 -3.04
C LEU A 393 10.87 -12.31 -4.21
N ASP A 394 11.40 -13.49 -4.50
CA ASP A 394 12.14 -13.75 -5.75
C ASP A 394 11.13 -14.07 -6.85
N LEU A 395 11.05 -13.21 -7.87
CA LEU A 395 10.15 -13.37 -9.00
C LEU A 395 10.55 -14.54 -9.92
N ALA A 396 11.79 -15.04 -9.81
CA ALA A 396 12.22 -16.26 -10.51
C ALA A 396 11.92 -17.54 -9.71
N HIS A 397 11.26 -17.46 -8.54
CA HIS A 397 10.91 -18.64 -7.76
C HIS A 397 10.03 -19.59 -8.59
N PRO A 398 10.36 -20.90 -8.68
CA PRO A 398 9.67 -21.83 -9.57
C PRO A 398 8.16 -21.94 -9.26
N ASP A 399 7.77 -21.85 -7.99
CA ASP A 399 6.36 -21.88 -7.60
C ASP A 399 5.57 -20.59 -7.90
N LEU A 400 6.21 -19.50 -8.35
CA LEU A 400 5.53 -18.23 -8.66
C LEU A 400 4.95 -18.18 -10.09
N GLN A 401 5.05 -19.27 -10.86
CA GLN A 401 4.52 -19.30 -12.22
C GLN A 401 3.00 -19.04 -12.24
N LEU A 402 2.59 -18.16 -13.16
CA LEU A 402 1.20 -17.89 -13.49
C LEU A 402 0.87 -18.54 -14.83
N PRO A 403 -0.37 -19.01 -15.06
CA PRO A 403 -0.79 -19.49 -16.37
C PRO A 403 -0.62 -18.41 -17.45
N PRO A 404 -0.37 -18.80 -18.72
CA PRO A 404 -0.34 -17.84 -19.81
C PRO A 404 -1.70 -17.12 -19.97
N PRO A 405 -1.71 -15.87 -20.47
CA PRO A 405 -2.95 -15.16 -20.77
C PRO A 405 -3.86 -15.99 -21.70
N GLY A 406 -5.13 -16.13 -21.36
CA GLY A 406 -6.13 -16.82 -22.20
C GLY A 406 -6.29 -18.32 -21.95
N GLN A 407 -5.46 -18.96 -21.11
CA GLN A 407 -5.73 -20.32 -20.64
C GLN A 407 -6.58 -20.27 -19.36
N THR A 408 -7.85 -20.64 -19.49
CA THR A 408 -8.72 -20.91 -18.34
C THR A 408 -8.33 -22.27 -17.75
N PRO A 409 -8.17 -22.41 -16.42
CA PRO A 409 -8.03 -23.72 -15.79
C PRO A 409 -9.34 -24.50 -16.01
N GLY A 410 -9.31 -25.59 -16.80
CA GLY A 410 -10.50 -26.41 -17.05
C GLY A 410 -10.58 -27.15 -18.39
N ASN A 411 -9.64 -26.93 -19.33
CA ASN A 411 -9.52 -27.74 -20.56
C ASN A 411 -8.25 -28.60 -20.53
N GLN A 412 -8.20 -29.58 -19.63
CA GLN A 412 -7.40 -30.79 -19.81
C GLN A 412 -8.30 -32.00 -19.70
#